data_AF-A0A0D2M7V2-F1
#
_entry.id   AF-A0A0D2M7V2-F1
#
_cell.length_a   1.000
_cell.length_b   1.000
_cell.length_c   1.000
_cell.angle_alpha   90.00
_cell.angle_beta   90.00
_cell.angle_gamma   90.00
#
_symmetry.space_group_name_H-M   'P 1'
#
loop_
_entity.id
_entity.type
_entity.pdbx_description
1 polymer ?
#
loop_
_entity_poly.entity_id
_entity_poly.type
_entity_poly.pdbx_seq_one_letter_code
_entity_poly.pdbx_strand_id
1 'polypeptide(L)'
;MSPAAVLRSPFERWWASFQTIPLVPRMLALAGAIPFIALAPPVSKHLTWVLPYDIIENSAMFQVGYGISIVTFLGAVHWGLAMGSAAMASPLLARVSRESYLWSVVPSLASFWLVGVEPGPASLLLCLLLPACYVVDKARANYLPVWYLTLRGPVTLLATFGLLLTATYYIYLEADRVAAAAAEAEQREQQQQLQQQQQQQQQPQAKAA
;
A
#
# COMPACT_ATOMS: atom_id res chain seq x y z
N MET A 1 -39.31 -18.12 -6.47
CA MET A 1 -38.36 -17.39 -5.59
C MET A 1 -38.95 -17.38 -4.18
N SER A 2 -38.25 -17.92 -3.19
CA SER A 2 -38.75 -17.96 -1.80
C SER A 2 -38.73 -16.54 -1.18
N PRO A 3 -39.81 -16.09 -0.49
CA PRO A 3 -39.91 -14.76 0.12
C PRO A 3 -38.82 -14.47 1.16
N ALA A 4 -38.14 -15.49 1.69
CA ALA A 4 -37.04 -15.33 2.65
C ALA A 4 -35.74 -14.78 2.03
N ALA A 5 -35.58 -14.80 0.70
CA ALA A 5 -34.36 -14.33 0.03
C ALA A 5 -34.24 -12.78 -0.01
N VAL A 6 -35.35 -12.06 0.18
CA VAL A 6 -35.42 -10.59 -0.01
C VAL A 6 -34.91 -9.82 1.21
N LEU A 7 -34.82 -10.43 2.40
CA LEU A 7 -34.51 -9.73 3.66
C LEU A 7 -33.06 -9.85 4.17
N ARG A 8 -32.13 -10.43 3.40
CA ARG A 8 -30.72 -10.46 3.84
C ARG A 8 -30.06 -9.11 3.58
N SER A 9 -29.38 -8.56 4.59
CA SER A 9 -28.57 -7.35 4.41
C SER A 9 -27.45 -7.58 3.38
N PRO A 10 -26.91 -6.53 2.74
CA PRO A 10 -25.79 -6.67 1.82
C PRO A 10 -24.59 -7.42 2.43
N PHE A 11 -24.35 -7.19 3.73
CA PHE A 11 -23.32 -7.88 4.49
C PHE A 11 -23.61 -9.37 4.64
N GLU A 12 -24.82 -9.77 5.02
CA GLU A 12 -25.21 -11.18 5.14
C GLU A 12 -25.07 -11.94 3.82
N ARG A 13 -25.41 -11.29 2.70
CA ARG A 13 -25.22 -11.87 1.36
C ARG A 13 -23.75 -12.05 1.03
N TRP A 14 -22.92 -11.03 1.30
CA TRP A 14 -21.49 -11.11 1.09
C TRP A 14 -20.84 -12.18 1.98
N TRP A 15 -21.19 -12.24 3.26
CA TRP A 15 -20.67 -13.21 4.21
C TRP A 15 -21.01 -14.65 3.82
N ALA A 16 -22.25 -14.91 3.42
CA ALA A 16 -22.65 -16.22 2.89
C ALA A 16 -21.81 -16.61 1.65
N SER A 17 -21.58 -15.67 0.72
CA SER A 17 -20.69 -15.91 -0.43
C SER A 17 -19.22 -16.09 -0.05
N PHE A 18 -18.76 -15.47 1.04
CA PHE A 18 -17.40 -15.65 1.52
C PHE A 18 -17.19 -17.05 2.14
N GLN A 19 -18.24 -17.61 2.72
CA GLN A 19 -18.21 -18.96 3.27
C GLN A 19 -18.11 -20.05 2.18
N THR A 20 -18.63 -19.79 0.97
CA THR A 20 -18.61 -20.75 -0.15
C THR A 20 -17.27 -20.78 -0.91
N ILE A 21 -16.33 -19.87 -0.60
CA ILE A 21 -14.99 -19.85 -1.20
C ILE A 21 -14.23 -21.13 -0.83
N PRO A 22 -13.52 -21.78 -1.77
CA PRO A 22 -12.68 -22.93 -1.45
C PRO A 22 -11.69 -22.63 -0.32
N LEU A 23 -11.54 -23.57 0.62
CA LEU A 23 -10.82 -23.36 1.88
C LEU A 23 -9.38 -22.90 1.66
N VAL A 24 -8.64 -23.58 0.78
CA VAL A 24 -7.21 -23.32 0.56
C VAL A 24 -6.96 -21.90 0.00
N PRO A 25 -7.59 -21.46 -1.11
CA PRO A 25 -7.50 -20.06 -1.56
C PRO A 25 -7.88 -19.05 -0.50
N ARG A 26 -8.94 -19.32 0.28
CA ARG A 26 -9.38 -18.41 1.35
C ARG A 26 -8.31 -18.25 2.43
N MET A 27 -7.75 -19.35 2.91
CA MET A 27 -6.69 -19.32 3.93
C MET A 27 -5.43 -18.64 3.41
N LEU A 28 -4.98 -18.97 2.20
CA LEU A 28 -3.77 -18.39 1.62
C LEU A 28 -3.91 -16.88 1.38
N ALA A 29 -5.07 -16.42 0.90
CA ALA A 29 -5.29 -15.01 0.65
C ALA A 29 -5.38 -14.19 1.95
N LEU A 30 -6.03 -14.74 2.99
CA LEU A 30 -6.06 -14.10 4.32
C LEU A 30 -4.69 -14.10 4.99
N ALA A 31 -3.95 -15.21 4.92
CA ALA A 31 -2.58 -15.29 5.42
C ALA A 31 -1.67 -14.29 4.67
N GLY A 32 -1.86 -14.15 3.37
CA GLY A 32 -1.15 -13.16 2.55
C GLY A 32 -1.45 -11.70 2.90
N ALA A 33 -2.52 -11.41 3.65
CA ALA A 33 -2.77 -10.06 4.16
C ALA A 33 -1.93 -9.72 5.40
N ILE A 34 -1.45 -10.74 6.13
CA ILE A 34 -0.73 -10.56 7.40
C ILE A 34 0.50 -9.67 7.26
N PRO A 35 1.41 -9.87 6.27
CA PRO A 35 2.62 -9.05 6.19
C PRO A 35 2.32 -7.57 5.91
N PHE A 36 1.22 -7.24 5.23
CA PHE A 36 0.82 -5.85 5.03
C PHE A 36 0.50 -5.14 6.35
N ILE A 37 -0.10 -5.83 7.31
CA ILE A 37 -0.43 -5.22 8.61
C ILE A 37 0.76 -5.32 9.57
N ALA A 38 1.37 -6.50 9.67
CA ALA A 38 2.43 -6.77 10.65
C ALA A 38 3.71 -5.95 10.39
N LEU A 39 4.03 -5.64 9.13
CA LEU A 39 5.23 -4.87 8.76
C LEU A 39 4.99 -3.35 8.72
N ALA A 40 3.75 -2.88 8.89
CA ALA A 40 3.50 -1.44 9.00
C ALA A 40 4.25 -0.89 10.23
N PRO A 41 5.09 0.16 10.12
CA PRO A 41 5.93 0.64 11.23
C PRO A 41 5.18 0.96 12.54
N PRO A 42 3.96 1.52 12.53
CA PRO A 42 3.19 1.71 13.75
C PRO A 42 2.81 0.41 14.46
N VAL A 43 2.76 -0.71 13.73
CA VAL A 43 2.40 -2.04 14.25
C VAL A 43 3.65 -2.85 14.59
N SER A 44 4.61 -2.91 13.67
CA SER A 44 5.82 -3.75 13.80
C SER A 44 6.66 -3.40 15.03
N LYS A 45 6.70 -2.12 15.42
CA LYS A 45 7.38 -1.63 16.64
C LYS A 45 6.83 -2.23 17.94
N HIS A 46 5.59 -2.70 17.93
CA HIS A 46 4.96 -3.37 19.06
C HIS A 46 5.10 -4.90 19.00
N LEU A 47 5.68 -5.46 17.94
CA LEU A 47 5.84 -6.90 17.72
C LEU A 47 7.27 -7.40 18.03
N THR A 48 7.95 -6.79 19.00
CA THR A 48 9.34 -7.12 19.37
C THR A 48 9.54 -8.55 19.85
N TRP A 49 8.48 -9.22 20.31
CA TRP A 49 8.52 -10.63 20.70
C TRP A 49 8.34 -11.61 19.52
N VAL A 50 7.95 -11.12 18.34
CA VAL A 50 7.74 -11.96 17.13
C VAL A 50 8.79 -11.64 16.06
N LEU A 51 9.04 -10.36 15.82
CA LEU A 51 9.89 -9.90 14.73
C LEU A 51 11.31 -9.60 15.23
N PRO A 52 12.36 -10.06 14.51
CA PRO A 52 13.72 -9.65 14.79
C PRO A 52 13.91 -8.14 14.68
N TYR A 53 14.88 -7.60 15.42
CA TYR A 53 15.18 -6.18 15.44
C TYR A 53 15.43 -5.59 14.05
N ASP A 54 16.25 -6.24 13.23
CA ASP A 54 16.57 -5.79 11.86
C ASP A 54 15.32 -5.71 10.96
N ILE A 55 14.34 -6.59 11.19
CA ILE A 55 13.06 -6.56 10.46
C ILE A 55 12.20 -5.40 10.93
N ILE A 56 12.20 -5.08 12.23
CA ILE A 56 11.44 -3.96 12.79
C ILE A 56 11.99 -2.63 12.29
N GLU A 57 13.31 -2.45 12.29
CA GLU A 57 13.94 -1.22 11.79
C GLU A 57 13.66 -1.00 10.30
N ASN A 58 13.67 -2.08 9.51
CA ASN A 58 13.48 -2.03 8.06
C ASN A 58 12.06 -2.42 7.63
N SER A 59 11.08 -2.39 8.55
CA SER A 59 9.77 -3.03 8.33
C SER A 59 9.01 -2.42 7.15
N ALA A 60 9.11 -1.10 6.97
CA ALA A 60 8.50 -0.41 5.84
C ALA A 60 9.09 -0.86 4.49
N MET A 61 10.40 -1.07 4.41
CA MET A 61 11.05 -1.56 3.19
C MET A 61 10.60 -2.99 2.87
N PHE A 62 10.54 -3.86 3.89
CA PHE A 62 10.00 -5.22 3.71
C PHE A 62 8.53 -5.21 3.29
N GLN A 63 7.72 -4.33 3.86
CA GLN A 63 6.31 -4.17 3.49
C GLN A 63 6.16 -3.71 2.03
N VAL A 64 6.97 -2.74 1.58
CA VAL A 64 6.99 -2.27 0.19
C VAL A 64 7.41 -3.40 -0.75
N GLY A 65 8.51 -4.09 -0.45
CA GLY A 65 8.97 -5.24 -1.24
C GLY A 65 7.92 -6.34 -1.36
N TYR A 66 7.23 -6.63 -0.26
CA TYR A 66 6.09 -7.56 -0.25
C TYR A 66 4.92 -7.04 -1.10
N GLY A 67 4.58 -5.75 -1.00
CA GLY A 67 3.55 -5.12 -1.81
C GLY A 67 3.83 -5.20 -3.31
N ILE A 68 5.07 -4.93 -3.73
CA ILE A 68 5.52 -5.11 -5.12
C ILE A 68 5.34 -6.57 -5.55
N SER A 69 5.79 -7.52 -4.72
CA SER A 69 5.67 -8.96 -5.02
C SER A 69 4.22 -9.39 -5.20
N ILE A 70 3.31 -8.89 -4.36
CA ILE A 70 1.88 -9.17 -4.47
C ILE A 70 1.29 -8.54 -5.74
N VAL A 71 1.61 -7.28 -6.06
CA VAL A 71 1.13 -6.64 -7.29
C VAL A 71 1.60 -7.40 -8.53
N THR A 72 2.85 -7.86 -8.57
CA THR A 72 3.35 -8.73 -9.64
C THR A 72 2.61 -10.06 -9.70
N PHE A 73 2.35 -10.70 -8.55
CA PHE A 73 1.61 -11.96 -8.48
C PHE A 73 0.19 -11.86 -9.04
N LEU A 74 -0.50 -10.71 -8.89
CA LEU A 74 -1.83 -10.53 -9.48
C LEU A 74 -1.83 -10.67 -11.00
N GLY A 75 -0.72 -10.33 -11.65
CA GLY A 75 -0.54 -10.54 -13.08
C GLY A 75 -0.75 -12.00 -13.49
N ALA A 76 -0.35 -12.95 -12.64
CA ALA A 76 -0.49 -14.39 -12.91
C ALA A 76 -1.95 -14.83 -13.09
N VAL A 77 -2.91 -14.16 -12.42
CA VAL A 77 -4.35 -14.43 -12.58
C VAL A 77 -4.79 -14.14 -14.02
N HIS A 78 -4.28 -13.06 -14.61
CA HIS A 78 -4.61 -12.67 -15.97
C HIS A 78 -3.90 -13.55 -17.02
N TRP A 79 -2.71 -14.07 -16.73
CA TRP A 79 -2.11 -15.14 -17.54
C TRP A 79 -2.97 -16.40 -17.53
N GLY A 80 -3.40 -16.85 -16.35
CA GLY A 80 -4.30 -18.01 -16.21
C GLY A 80 -5.60 -17.83 -16.99
N LEU A 81 -6.19 -16.64 -16.93
CA LEU A 81 -7.38 -16.30 -17.70
C LEU A 81 -7.12 -16.32 -19.21
N ALA A 82 -6.00 -15.73 -19.65
CA ALA A 82 -5.65 -15.63 -21.06
C ALA A 82 -5.40 -17.02 -21.67
N MET A 83 -4.72 -17.91 -20.94
CA MET A 83 -4.49 -19.30 -21.36
C MET A 83 -5.78 -20.13 -21.38
N GLY A 84 -6.65 -19.97 -20.37
CA GLY A 84 -7.95 -20.67 -20.32
C GLY A 84 -8.91 -20.25 -21.43
N SER A 85 -8.87 -18.97 -21.84
CA SER A 85 -9.70 -18.43 -22.93
C SER A 85 -9.12 -18.69 -24.33
N ALA A 86 -7.81 -18.91 -24.47
CA ALA A 86 -7.16 -19.20 -25.75
C ALA A 86 -7.62 -20.52 -26.40
N ALA A 87 -8.16 -21.46 -25.61
CA ALA A 87 -8.70 -22.72 -26.11
C ALA A 87 -10.04 -22.56 -26.84
N MET A 88 -10.69 -21.39 -26.77
CA MET A 88 -12.05 -21.16 -27.27
C MET A 88 -12.04 -20.35 -28.57
N ALA A 89 -12.68 -20.87 -29.63
CA ALA A 89 -12.66 -20.30 -30.98
C ALA A 89 -13.65 -19.13 -31.19
N SER A 90 -13.51 -18.04 -30.42
CA SER A 90 -14.31 -16.81 -30.59
C SER A 90 -13.43 -15.56 -30.71
N PRO A 91 -13.67 -14.67 -31.70
CA PRO A 91 -12.92 -13.42 -31.86
C PRO A 91 -12.98 -12.50 -30.64
N LEU A 92 -14.11 -12.50 -29.91
CA LEU A 92 -14.27 -11.73 -28.68
C LEU A 92 -13.32 -12.26 -27.59
N LEU A 93 -13.21 -13.58 -27.44
CA LEU A 93 -12.36 -14.21 -26.44
C LEU A 93 -10.87 -14.04 -26.77
N ALA A 94 -10.50 -14.04 -28.05
CA ALA A 94 -9.14 -13.74 -28.48
C ALA A 94 -8.70 -12.32 -28.07
N ARG A 95 -9.59 -11.32 -28.21
CA ARG A 95 -9.33 -9.95 -27.74
C ARG A 95 -9.15 -9.89 -26.22
N VAL A 96 -10.06 -10.53 -25.47
CA VAL A 96 -10.00 -10.57 -23.99
C VAL A 96 -8.71 -11.24 -23.51
N SER A 97 -8.27 -12.31 -24.17
CA SER A 97 -7.00 -12.98 -23.88
C SER A 97 -5.81 -12.04 -24.09
N ARG A 98 -5.75 -11.34 -25.23
CA ARG A 98 -4.68 -10.35 -25.51
C ARG A 98 -4.62 -9.24 -24.47
N GLU A 99 -5.78 -8.66 -24.13
CA GLU A 99 -5.86 -7.61 -23.12
C GLU A 99 -5.47 -8.13 -21.72
N SER A 100 -5.74 -9.40 -21.43
CA SER A 100 -5.35 -10.04 -20.16
C SER A 100 -3.83 -10.26 -20.10
N TYR A 101 -3.17 -10.66 -21.20
CA TYR A 101 -1.70 -10.71 -21.25
C TYR A 101 -1.09 -9.33 -21.04
N LEU A 102 -1.61 -8.27 -21.67
CA LEU A 102 -1.09 -6.92 -21.46
C LEU A 102 -1.27 -6.46 -20.00
N TRP A 103 -2.49 -6.63 -19.47
CA TRP A 103 -2.78 -6.23 -18.10
C TRP A 103 -2.02 -7.06 -17.07
N SER A 104 -1.60 -8.29 -17.39
CA SER A 104 -0.79 -9.09 -16.47
C SER A 104 0.58 -8.47 -16.15
N VAL A 105 1.13 -7.67 -17.07
CA VAL A 105 2.48 -7.13 -16.98
C VAL A 105 2.46 -5.68 -16.49
N VAL A 106 1.43 -4.91 -16.84
CA VAL A 106 1.33 -3.48 -16.52
C VAL A 106 1.50 -3.19 -15.01
N PRO A 107 0.79 -3.85 -14.07
CA PRO A 107 0.97 -3.61 -12.64
C PRO A 107 2.37 -3.99 -12.14
N SER A 108 2.97 -5.05 -12.69
CA SER A 108 4.33 -5.46 -12.32
C SER A 108 5.36 -4.42 -12.72
N LEU A 109 5.28 -3.88 -13.94
CA LEU A 109 6.18 -2.82 -14.39
C LEU A 109 5.94 -1.50 -13.66
N ALA A 110 4.68 -1.19 -13.34
CA ALA A 110 4.33 0.01 -12.59
C ALA A 110 4.87 -0.03 -11.14
N SER A 111 4.91 -1.20 -10.51
CA SER A 111 5.38 -1.35 -9.12
C SER A 111 6.87 -1.64 -9.00
N PHE A 112 7.53 -2.23 -10.00
CA PHE A 112 8.93 -2.64 -9.90
C PHE A 112 9.88 -1.51 -9.47
N TRP A 113 9.72 -0.32 -10.04
CA TRP A 113 10.58 0.84 -9.74
C TRP A 113 10.48 1.34 -8.30
N LEU A 114 9.42 0.96 -7.57
CA LEU A 114 9.23 1.33 -6.18
C LEU A 114 10.26 0.70 -5.24
N VAL A 115 11.03 -0.29 -5.71
CA VAL A 115 12.17 -0.86 -4.96
C VAL A 115 13.24 0.19 -4.65
N GLY A 116 13.37 1.23 -5.49
CA GLY A 116 14.33 2.32 -5.31
C GLY A 116 13.72 3.60 -4.73
N VAL A 117 12.44 3.57 -4.35
CA VAL A 117 11.72 4.74 -3.82
C VAL A 117 11.67 4.64 -2.30
N GLU A 118 11.73 5.79 -1.62
CA GLU A 118 11.60 5.85 -0.16
C GLU A 118 10.27 5.20 0.31
N PRO A 119 10.26 4.52 1.47
CA PRO A 119 9.12 3.70 1.87
C PRO A 119 7.80 4.46 2.01
N GLY A 120 7.82 5.73 2.42
CA GLY A 120 6.61 6.56 2.54
C GLY A 120 5.89 6.75 1.20
N PRO A 121 6.52 7.41 0.20
CA PRO A 121 5.95 7.54 -1.14
C PRO A 121 5.67 6.20 -1.83
N ALA A 122 6.55 5.21 -1.69
CA ALA A 122 6.35 3.88 -2.28
C ALA A 122 5.08 3.20 -1.72
N SER A 123 4.87 3.28 -0.41
CA SER A 123 3.67 2.73 0.24
C SER A 123 2.39 3.43 -0.22
N LEU A 124 2.43 4.76 -0.39
CA LEU A 124 1.29 5.53 -0.91
C LEU A 124 0.94 5.12 -2.35
N LEU A 125 1.94 4.96 -3.22
CA LEU A 125 1.73 4.53 -4.60
C LEU A 125 1.15 3.10 -4.67
N LEU A 126 1.66 2.17 -3.86
CA LEU A 126 1.09 0.81 -3.74
C LEU A 126 -0.33 0.82 -3.17
N CYS A 127 -0.60 1.69 -2.19
CA CYS A 127 -1.92 1.91 -1.60
C CYS A 127 -2.96 2.33 -2.64
N LEU A 128 -2.55 3.08 -3.68
CA LEU A 128 -3.41 3.45 -4.81
C LEU A 128 -3.46 2.38 -5.90
N LEU A 129 -2.33 1.72 -6.17
CA LEU A 129 -2.21 0.74 -7.24
C LEU A 129 -3.02 -0.54 -6.98
N LEU A 130 -3.08 -1.02 -5.74
CA LEU A 130 -3.82 -2.22 -5.36
C LEU A 130 -5.35 -2.08 -5.60
N PRO A 131 -6.02 -1.00 -5.14
CA PRO A 131 -7.40 -0.71 -5.51
C PRO A 131 -7.60 -0.53 -7.02
N ALA A 132 -6.66 0.12 -7.72
CA ALA A 132 -6.74 0.27 -9.17
C ALA A 132 -6.77 -1.11 -9.87
N CYS A 133 -5.92 -2.05 -9.43
CA CYS A 133 -5.96 -3.43 -9.91
C CYS A 133 -7.31 -4.10 -9.61
N TYR A 134 -7.86 -3.91 -8.42
CA TYR A 134 -9.18 -4.44 -8.06
C TYR A 134 -10.31 -3.88 -8.94
N VAL A 135 -10.26 -2.60 -9.32
CA VAL A 135 -11.23 -2.00 -10.24
C VAL A 135 -11.16 -2.66 -11.62
N VAL A 136 -9.97 -2.95 -12.13
CA VAL A 136 -9.81 -3.67 -13.40
C VAL A 136 -10.29 -5.12 -13.30
N ASP A 137 -10.00 -5.81 -12.19
CA ASP A 137 -10.54 -7.15 -11.93
C ASP A 137 -12.07 -7.13 -11.93
N LYS A 138 -12.67 -6.12 -11.30
CA LYS A 138 -14.13 -5.93 -11.26
C LYS A 138 -14.71 -5.68 -12.66
N ALA A 139 -14.03 -4.91 -13.50
CA ALA A 139 -14.45 -4.71 -14.89
C ALA A 139 -14.39 -6.01 -15.72
N ARG A 140 -13.59 -6.99 -15.28
CA ARG A 140 -13.41 -8.31 -15.90
C ARG A 140 -14.15 -9.44 -15.17
N ALA A 141 -15.07 -9.11 -14.25
CA ALA A 141 -15.74 -10.08 -13.38
C ALA A 141 -16.38 -11.27 -14.13
N ASN A 142 -16.93 -11.04 -15.32
CA ASN A 142 -17.58 -12.08 -16.14
C ASN A 142 -16.65 -13.21 -16.57
N TYR A 143 -15.34 -12.99 -16.53
CA TYR A 143 -14.33 -13.97 -16.94
C TYR A 143 -13.64 -14.63 -15.76
N LEU A 144 -13.83 -14.10 -14.55
CA LEU A 144 -13.22 -14.60 -13.32
C LEU A 144 -14.21 -15.51 -12.58
N PRO A 145 -13.72 -16.46 -11.76
CA PRO A 145 -14.60 -17.22 -10.88
C PRO A 145 -15.44 -16.30 -10.00
N VAL A 146 -16.73 -16.62 -9.81
CA VAL A 146 -17.69 -15.80 -9.06
C VAL A 146 -17.19 -15.44 -7.65
N TRP A 147 -16.44 -16.35 -7.02
CA TRP A 147 -15.88 -16.17 -5.69
C TRP A 147 -14.63 -15.27 -5.63
N TYR A 148 -13.97 -15.00 -6.76
CA TYR A 148 -12.68 -14.30 -6.81
C TYR A 148 -12.78 -12.89 -6.23
N LEU A 149 -13.75 -12.08 -6.67
CA LEU A 149 -13.89 -10.70 -6.19
C LEU A 149 -14.36 -10.64 -4.73
N THR A 150 -15.17 -11.61 -4.30
CA THR A 150 -15.60 -11.76 -2.89
C THR A 150 -14.40 -12.00 -1.97
N LEU A 151 -13.41 -12.77 -2.43
CA LEU A 151 -12.16 -13.00 -1.71
C LEU A 151 -11.20 -11.80 -1.81
N ARG A 152 -11.06 -11.24 -3.02
CA ARG A 152 -10.10 -10.19 -3.35
C ARG A 152 -10.39 -8.90 -2.59
N GLY A 153 -11.66 -8.52 -2.45
CA GLY A 153 -12.08 -7.28 -1.80
C GLY A 153 -11.49 -7.08 -0.39
N PRO A 154 -11.78 -7.96 0.58
CA PRO A 154 -11.24 -7.85 1.94
C PRO A 154 -9.71 -7.84 2.01
N VAL A 155 -9.05 -8.67 1.20
CA VAL A 155 -7.58 -8.74 1.20
C VAL A 155 -6.97 -7.47 0.61
N THR A 156 -7.55 -6.91 -0.45
CA THR A 156 -7.15 -5.59 -0.97
C THR A 156 -7.38 -4.50 0.06
N LEU A 157 -8.51 -4.51 0.79
CA LEU A 157 -8.77 -3.53 1.85
C LEU A 157 -7.74 -3.61 2.97
N LEU A 158 -7.41 -4.80 3.46
CA LEU A 158 -6.39 -5.00 4.50
C LEU A 158 -5.00 -4.55 4.00
N ALA A 159 -4.65 -4.90 2.76
CA ALA A 159 -3.38 -4.50 2.16
C ALA A 159 -3.26 -2.98 2.00
N THR A 160 -4.29 -2.34 1.43
CA THR A 160 -4.40 -0.88 1.29
C THR A 160 -4.33 -0.20 2.66
N PHE A 161 -5.04 -0.71 3.66
CA PHE A 161 -5.00 -0.16 5.01
C PHE A 161 -3.60 -0.23 5.63
N GLY A 162 -2.93 -1.38 5.53
CA GLY A 162 -1.55 -1.54 6.03
C GLY A 162 -0.55 -0.60 5.36
N LEU A 163 -0.65 -0.42 4.04
CA LEU A 163 0.19 0.51 3.29
C LEU A 163 -0.13 1.98 3.61
N LEU A 164 -1.41 2.30 3.82
CA LEU A 164 -1.84 3.64 4.22
C LEU A 164 -1.29 4.00 5.60
N LEU A 165 -1.33 3.07 6.56
CA LEU A 165 -0.71 3.27 7.89
C LEU A 165 0.77 3.66 7.76
N THR A 166 1.52 2.97 6.91
CA THR A 166 2.93 3.28 6.66
C THR A 166 3.10 4.64 5.97
N ALA A 167 2.35 4.91 4.90
CA ALA A 167 2.42 6.18 4.19
C ALA A 167 2.14 7.37 5.13
N THR A 168 1.06 7.28 5.90
CA THR A 168 0.67 8.29 6.88
C THR A 168 1.72 8.44 7.99
N TYR A 169 2.30 7.33 8.47
CA TYR A 169 3.37 7.36 9.46
C TYR A 169 4.57 8.20 8.99
N TYR A 170 5.04 8.00 7.75
CA TYR A 170 6.15 8.78 7.20
C TYR A 170 5.78 10.23 6.91
N ILE A 171 4.54 10.52 6.49
CA ILE A 171 4.06 11.90 6.30
C ILE A 171 4.09 12.67 7.63
N TYR A 172 3.65 12.05 8.72
CA TYR A 172 3.71 12.68 10.04
C TYR A 172 5.16 12.91 10.49
N LEU A 173 6.05 11.92 10.33
CA LEU A 173 7.46 12.07 10.67
C LEU A 173 8.12 13.22 9.89
N GLU A 174 7.81 13.36 8.61
CA GLU A 174 8.37 14.42 7.79
C GLU A 174 7.84 15.79 8.19
N ALA A 175 6.54 15.90 8.49
CA ALA A 175 5.95 17.13 9.00
C ALA A 175 6.60 17.59 10.32
N ASP A 176 6.83 16.66 11.25
CA ASP A 176 7.50 16.93 12.52
C ASP A 176 8.96 17.37 12.32
N ARG A 177 9.68 16.73 11.40
CA ARG A 177 11.07 17.09 11.06
C ARG A 177 11.16 18.50 10.49
N VAL A 178 10.26 18.86 9.58
CA VAL A 178 10.21 20.20 8.98
C VAL A 178 9.89 21.27 10.04
N ALA A 179 8.94 20.98 10.94
CA ALA A 179 8.59 21.89 12.04
C ALA A 179 9.78 22.11 13.01
N ALA A 180 10.50 21.04 13.37
CA ALA A 180 11.68 21.14 14.22
C ALA A 180 12.81 21.95 13.55
N ALA A 181 13.06 21.72 12.26
CA ALA A 181 14.08 22.46 11.50
C ALA A 181 13.74 23.96 11.39
N ALA A 182 12.47 24.32 11.22
CA ALA A 182 12.03 25.72 11.21
C ALA A 182 12.26 26.40 12.58
N ALA A 183 11.93 25.72 13.68
CA ALA A 183 12.15 26.24 15.03
C ALA A 183 13.65 26.45 15.33
N GLU A 184 14.52 25.52 14.89
CA GLU A 184 15.97 25.69 15.02
C GLU A 184 16.51 26.87 14.19
N ALA A 185 15.97 27.09 12.99
CA ALA A 185 16.38 28.22 12.15
C ALA A 185 16.02 29.56 12.80
N GLU A 186 14.81 29.70 13.34
CA GLU A 186 14.39 30.89 14.09
C GLU A 186 15.28 31.15 15.33
N GLN A 187 15.62 30.09 16.07
CA GLN A 187 16.52 30.21 17.22
C GLN A 187 17.93 30.67 16.82
N ARG A 188 18.48 30.16 15.70
CA ARG A 188 19.79 30.56 15.19
C ARG A 188 19.79 32.02 14.76
N GLU A 189 18.73 32.50 14.10
CA GLU A 189 18.58 33.91 13.72
C GLU A 189 18.51 34.84 14.94
N GLN A 190 17.74 34.48 15.96
CA GLN A 190 17.64 35.24 17.22
C GLN A 190 19.00 35.32 17.93
N GLN A 191 19.73 34.21 18.02
CA GLN A 191 21.07 34.19 18.62
C GLN A 191 22.06 35.06 17.84
N GLN A 192 22.02 35.05 16.51
CA GLN A 192 22.86 35.91 15.68
C GLN A 192 22.54 37.40 15.87
N GLN A 193 21.26 37.76 15.94
CA GLN A 193 20.84 39.14 16.21
C GLN A 193 21.29 39.62 17.59
N LEU A 194 21.16 38.79 18.62
CA LEU A 194 21.65 39.09 19.97
C LEU A 194 23.17 39.31 20.00
N GLN A 195 23.93 38.47 19.30
CA GLN A 195 25.38 38.63 19.18
C GLN A 195 25.76 39.92 18.45
N GLN A 196 25.06 40.27 17.37
CA GLN A 196 25.29 41.52 16.64
C GLN A 196 24.98 42.75 17.50
N GLN A 197 23.88 42.73 18.27
CA GLN A 197 23.56 43.81 19.22
C GLN A 197 24.63 43.96 20.30
N GLN A 198 25.12 42.85 20.86
CA GLN A 198 26.22 42.89 21.84
C GLN A 198 27.51 43.47 21.24
N GLN A 199 27.87 43.09 20.02
CA GLN A 199 29.04 43.66 19.32
C GLN A 199 28.89 45.17 19.06
N GLN A 200 27.70 45.61 18.62
CA GLN A 200 27.43 47.04 18.41
C GLN A 200 27.47 47.85 19.72
N GLN A 201 26.99 47.28 20.83
CA GLN A 201 27.06 47.94 22.15
C GLN A 201 28.50 48.04 22.68
N GLN A 202 29.40 47.12 22.32
CA GLN A 202 30.80 47.15 22.75
C GLN A 202 31.68 48.11 21.92
N GLN A 203 31.37 48.38 20.65
CA GLN A 203 32.13 49.28 19.78
C GLN A 203 32.22 50.78 20.20
N PRO A 204 31.21 51.44 20.79
CA PRO A 204 31.31 52.85 21.16
C PRO A 204 32.31 53.13 22.30
N GLN A 205 32.59 52.16 23.18
CA GLN A 205 33.52 52.37 24.30
C GLN A 205 35.00 52.40 23.86
N ALA A 206 35.35 51.78 22.73
CA ALA A 206 36.72 51.72 22.23
C ALA A 206 37.17 52.96 21.43
N LYS A 207 36.24 53.84 21.02
CA LYS A 207 36.54 55.08 20.27
C LYS A 207 36.64 56.34 21.15
N ALA A 208 36.38 56.22 22.45
CA ALA A 208 36.42 57.32 23.42
C ALA A 208 37.63 57.26 24.38
N ALA A 209 38.54 56.30 24.18
CA ALA A 209 39.84 56.21 24.83
C ALA A 209 40.94 56.47 23.78
#